data_AF-A0A4Y2BP35-F1
#
_entry.id   AF-A0A4Y2BP35-F1
#
_cell.length_a   1.000
_cell.length_b   1.000
_cell.length_c   1.000
_cell.angle_alpha   90.00
_cell.angle_beta   90.00
_cell.angle_gamma   90.00
#
_symmetry.space_group_name_H-M   'P 1'
#
loop_
_entity.id
_entity.type
_entity.pdbx_description
1 polymer ?
#
loop_
_entity_poly.entity_id
_entity_poly.type
_entity_poly.pdbx_seq_one_letter_code
_entity_poly.pdbx_strand_id
1 'polypeptide(L)'
;MNRELKVMYEHNVLELIKPPKDAKILGNRWVYTLKTNERNEIVTYKASLVVQGFNQIKGESYDEDLSPVVNFLIIRLFFTVFVCLFKWLNVQIDINNAYLYASLDEVIYMSQLEGFVGETDKVGRLKRAIYGLHQSSRQWFVVFRMTCPMN
;
A
#
# COMPACT_ATOMS: atom_id res chain seq x y z
N MET A 1 14.10 -4.26 -6.79
CA MET A 1 13.21 -3.76 -7.86
C MET A 1 12.43 -4.91 -8.51
N ASN A 2 13.08 -5.85 -9.20
CA ASN A 2 12.41 -6.93 -9.94
C ASN A 2 11.43 -7.77 -9.11
N ARG A 3 11.76 -8.04 -7.83
CA ARG A 3 10.86 -8.73 -6.92
C ARG A 3 9.54 -7.97 -6.72
N GLU A 4 9.61 -6.66 -6.50
CA GLU A 4 8.44 -5.80 -6.31
C GLU A 4 7.60 -5.77 -7.60
N LEU A 5 8.26 -5.56 -8.74
CA LEU A 5 7.59 -5.59 -10.06
C LEU A 5 6.84 -6.91 -10.27
N LYS A 6 7.47 -8.05 -9.97
CA LYS A 6 6.84 -9.38 -10.08
C LYS A 6 5.58 -9.47 -9.24
N VAL A 7 5.62 -9.02 -7.98
CA VAL A 7 4.45 -9.00 -7.10
C VAL A 7 3.34 -8.12 -7.68
N MET A 8 3.69 -6.96 -8.25
CA MET A 8 2.70 -6.08 -8.88
C MET A 8 2.04 -6.72 -10.10
N TYR A 9 2.79 -7.47 -10.92
CA TYR A 9 2.24 -8.26 -12.02
C TYR A 9 1.31 -9.37 -11.51
N GLU A 10 1.76 -10.14 -10.51
CA GLU A 10 0.99 -11.25 -9.93
C GLU A 10 -0.34 -10.77 -9.32
N HIS A 11 -0.37 -9.56 -8.73
CA HIS A 11 -1.59 -8.98 -8.13
C HIS A 11 -2.40 -8.13 -9.12
N ASN A 12 -2.00 -8.05 -10.39
CA ASN A 12 -2.64 -7.24 -11.43
C ASN A 12 -2.89 -5.79 -10.96
N VAL A 13 -1.86 -5.18 -10.37
CA VAL A 13 -1.96 -3.88 -9.69
C VAL A 13 -2.31 -2.74 -10.65
N LEU A 14 -1.85 -2.83 -11.90
CA LEU A 14 -2.04 -1.81 -12.91
C LEU A 14 -2.31 -2.42 -14.29
N GLU A 15 -2.98 -1.65 -15.14
CA GLU A 15 -3.08 -1.92 -16.58
C GLU A 15 -2.55 -0.74 -17.39
N LEU A 16 -1.87 -1.04 -18.50
CA LEU A 16 -1.38 0.00 -19.41
C LEU A 16 -2.47 0.40 -20.40
N ILE A 17 -2.85 1.67 -20.39
CA ILE A 17 -3.87 2.22 -21.30
C ILE A 17 -3.37 3.49 -21.98
N LYS A 18 -4.03 3.91 -23.06
CA LYS A 18 -3.82 5.26 -23.60
C LYS A 18 -4.33 6.29 -22.59
N PRO A 19 -3.59 7.38 -22.34
CA PRO A 19 -4.03 8.42 -21.43
C PRO A 19 -5.37 8.99 -21.90
N PRO A 20 -6.40 9.00 -21.05
CA PRO A 20 -7.64 9.71 -21.35
C PRO A 20 -7.38 11.21 -21.52
N LYS A 21 -8.23 11.89 -22.28
CA LYS A 21 -8.18 13.36 -22.38
C LYS A 21 -8.35 13.96 -20.99
N ASP A 22 -7.49 14.91 -20.65
CA ASP A 22 -7.50 15.68 -19.40
C ASP A 22 -7.34 14.85 -18.11
N ALA A 23 -6.87 13.60 -18.22
CA ALA A 23 -6.60 12.77 -17.07
C ALA A 23 -5.38 13.28 -16.28
N LYS A 24 -5.55 13.42 -14.96
CA LYS A 24 -4.46 13.74 -14.05
C LYS A 24 -3.57 12.50 -13.87
N ILE A 25 -2.33 12.59 -14.33
CA ILE A 25 -1.34 11.52 -14.24
C ILE A 25 -0.44 11.77 -13.03
N LEU A 26 -0.48 10.87 -12.05
CA LEU A 26 0.41 10.94 -10.89
C LEU A 26 1.81 10.44 -11.25
N GLY A 27 2.84 11.13 -10.75
CA GLY A 27 4.20 10.60 -10.79
C GLY A 27 4.35 9.41 -9.85
N ASN A 28 5.40 8.63 -10.06
CA ASN A 28 5.81 7.56 -9.15
C ASN A 28 7.33 7.65 -8.91
N ARG A 29 7.80 6.98 -7.86
CA ARG A 29 9.23 6.86 -7.56
C ARG A 29 9.55 5.54 -6.88
N TRP A 30 10.76 5.06 -7.10
CA TRP A 30 11.35 4.00 -6.31
C TRP A 30 11.91 4.55 -4.99
N VAL A 31 11.56 3.90 -3.89
CA VAL A 31 12.13 4.14 -2.57
C VAL A 31 12.95 2.92 -2.16
N TYR A 32 14.24 3.16 -1.90
CA TYR A 32 15.19 2.13 -1.51
C TYR A 32 15.43 2.21 0.00
N THR A 33 15.38 1.07 0.68
CA THR A 33 15.61 0.96 2.11
C THR A 33 16.57 -0.17 2.40
N LEU A 34 17.62 0.12 3.15
CA LEU A 34 18.52 -0.86 3.71
C LEU A 34 18.01 -1.26 5.09
N LYS A 35 17.73 -2.55 5.29
CA LYS A 35 17.47 -3.08 6.63
C LYS A 35 18.77 -3.64 7.19
N THR A 36 19.19 -3.12 8.33
CA THR A 36 20.35 -3.61 9.07
C THR A 36 19.92 -4.46 10.27
N ASN A 37 20.79 -5.36 10.71
CA ASN A 37 20.61 -6.09 11.98
C ASN A 37 21.12 -5.24 13.16
N GLU A 38 21.01 -5.78 14.38
CA GLU A 38 21.52 -5.16 15.62
C GLU A 38 23.04 -4.90 15.59
N ARG A 39 23.78 -5.62 14.73
CA ARG A 39 25.22 -5.44 14.50
C ARG A 39 25.53 -4.44 13.39
N ASN A 40 24.51 -3.76 12.89
CA ASN A 40 24.59 -2.79 11.79
C ASN A 40 25.01 -3.37 10.43
N GLU A 41 24.91 -4.69 10.25
CA GLU A 41 25.19 -5.37 8.99
C GLU A 41 23.93 -5.34 8.11
N ILE A 42 24.11 -5.16 6.79
CA ILE A 42 22.98 -5.11 5.86
C ILE A 42 22.40 -6.51 5.70
N VAL A 43 21.14 -6.68 6.08
CA VAL A 43 20.40 -7.95 5.98
C VAL A 43 19.53 -7.97 4.73
N THR A 44 18.96 -6.83 4.34
CA THR A 44 18.01 -6.79 3.22
C THR A 44 18.04 -5.47 2.48
N TYR A 45 18.08 -5.56 1.15
CA TYR A 45 17.84 -4.46 0.23
C TYR A 45 16.36 -4.48 -0.18
N LYS A 46 15.57 -3.53 0.34
CA LYS A 46 14.17 -3.37 -0.02
C LYS A 46 14.02 -2.25 -1.04
N ALA A 47 13.26 -2.51 -2.10
CA ALA A 47 12.83 -1.49 -3.05
C ALA A 47 11.30 -1.50 -3.05
N SER A 48 10.68 -0.35 -2.78
CA SER A 48 9.23 -0.20 -2.77
C SER A 48 8.85 0.86 -3.79
N LEU A 49 7.83 0.59 -4.59
CA LEU A 49 7.28 1.59 -5.48
C LEU A 49 6.28 2.46 -4.71
N VAL A 50 6.42 3.78 -4.83
CA VAL A 50 5.57 4.74 -4.15
C VAL A 50 5.02 5.74 -5.17
N VAL A 51 3.70 5.96 -5.15
CA VAL A 51 3.05 7.01 -5.94
C VAL A 51 3.26 8.35 -5.25
N GLN A 52 3.40 9.40 -6.05
CA GLN A 52 3.43 10.78 -5.59
C GLN A 52 2.01 11.27 -5.26
N GLY A 53 1.34 10.62 -4.30
CA GLY A 53 -0.05 10.95 -3.96
C GLY A 53 -0.22 12.31 -3.28
N PHE A 54 0.87 12.98 -2.88
CA PHE A 54 0.82 14.39 -2.45
C PHE A 54 0.28 15.34 -3.54
N ASN A 55 0.25 14.91 -4.81
CA ASN A 55 -0.37 15.64 -5.91
C ASN A 55 -1.89 15.38 -6.04
N GLN A 56 -2.47 14.51 -5.22
CA GLN A 56 -3.91 14.24 -5.19
C GLN A 56 -4.65 15.34 -4.42
N ILE A 57 -5.87 15.66 -4.88
CA ILE A 57 -6.74 16.64 -4.24
C ILE A 57 -7.97 15.93 -3.70
N LYS A 58 -8.32 16.17 -2.44
CA LYS A 58 -9.53 15.61 -1.81
C LYS A 58 -10.79 16.18 -2.47
N GLY A 59 -11.78 15.34 -2.74
CA GLY A 59 -13.00 15.69 -3.47
C GLY A 59 -12.85 15.69 -5.00
N GLU A 60 -11.64 15.43 -5.51
CA GLU A 60 -11.37 15.28 -6.95
C GLU A 60 -10.71 13.92 -7.24
N SER A 61 -9.63 13.62 -6.53
CA SER A 61 -8.81 12.41 -6.71
C SER A 61 -9.14 11.29 -5.71
N TYR A 62 -9.79 11.63 -4.59
CA TYR A 62 -10.29 10.72 -3.56
C TYR A 62 -11.28 11.46 -2.66
N ASP A 63 -12.28 10.77 -2.13
CA ASP A 63 -13.30 11.37 -1.26
C ASP A 63 -13.06 11.10 0.22
N GLU A 64 -12.68 9.87 0.56
CA GLU A 64 -12.44 9.43 1.94
C GLU A 64 -11.05 8.80 2.10
N ASP A 65 -10.28 9.32 3.04
CA ASP A 65 -8.92 8.88 3.36
C ASP A 65 -8.76 8.41 4.82
N LEU A 66 -9.79 8.59 5.64
CA LEU A 66 -9.75 8.26 7.06
C LEU A 66 -9.85 6.74 7.27
N SER A 67 -8.73 6.11 7.63
CA SER A 67 -8.72 4.80 8.26
C SER A 67 -8.83 4.97 9.77
N PRO A 68 -9.57 4.11 10.48
CA PRO A 68 -9.53 4.11 11.94
C PRO A 68 -8.09 3.83 12.40
N VAL A 69 -7.59 4.68 13.31
CA VAL A 69 -6.26 4.54 13.92
C VAL A 69 -6.44 4.04 15.34
N VAL A 70 -5.74 2.96 15.68
CA VAL A 70 -5.82 2.39 17.02
C VAL A 70 -4.98 3.22 17.99
N ASN A 71 -5.52 3.48 19.18
CA ASN A 71 -4.76 4.11 20.26
C ASN A 71 -3.78 3.10 20.88
N PHE A 72 -2.48 3.35 20.75
CA PHE A 72 -1.44 2.49 21.31
C PHE A 72 -1.48 2.34 22.84
N LEU A 73 -2.06 3.28 23.57
CA LEU A 73 -2.28 3.14 25.01
C LEU A 73 -3.26 2.00 25.30
N ILE A 74 -4.34 1.91 24.53
CA ILE A 74 -5.33 0.83 24.65
C ILE A 74 -4.70 -0.50 24.28
N ILE A 75 -3.91 -0.55 23.19
CA ILE A 75 -3.17 -1.76 22.82
C ILE A 75 -2.26 -2.20 23.97
N ARG A 76 -1.43 -1.29 24.51
CA ARG A 76 -0.53 -1.62 25.62
C ARG A 76 -1.29 -2.14 26.84
N LEU A 77 -2.39 -1.48 27.21
CA LEU A 77 -3.25 -1.93 28.32
C LEU A 77 -3.78 -3.35 28.07
N PHE A 78 -4.27 -3.63 26.86
CA PHE A 78 -4.76 -4.94 26.47
C PHE A 78 -3.66 -6.01 26.61
N PHE A 79 -2.45 -5.74 26.10
CA PHE A 79 -1.32 -6.66 26.26
C PHE A 79 -0.94 -6.87 27.73
N THR A 80 -0.89 -5.81 28.54
CA THR A 80 -0.60 -5.93 29.97
C THR A 80 -1.61 -6.82 30.68
N VAL A 81 -2.91 -6.63 30.44
CA VAL A 81 -3.95 -7.42 31.12
C VAL A 81 -4.00 -8.85 30.59
N PHE A 82 -4.21 -9.04 29.29
CA PHE A 82 -4.51 -10.37 28.74
C PHE A 82 -3.24 -11.22 28.59
N VAL A 83 -2.14 -10.64 28.11
CA VAL A 83 -0.91 -11.41 27.88
C VAL A 83 -0.11 -11.51 29.17
N CYS A 84 0.18 -10.39 29.85
CA CYS A 84 1.08 -10.44 31.02
C CYS A 84 0.41 -11.02 32.27
N LEU A 85 -0.84 -10.63 32.59
CA LEU A 85 -1.55 -11.11 33.78
C LEU A 85 -2.25 -12.44 33.52
N PHE A 86 -3.09 -12.52 32.47
CA PHE A 86 -3.89 -13.74 32.20
C PHE A 86 -3.16 -14.81 31.38
N LYS A 87 -1.92 -14.56 30.96
CA LYS A 87 -1.08 -15.51 30.22
C LYS A 87 -1.73 -16.01 28.92
N TRP A 88 -2.55 -15.18 28.29
CA TRP A 88 -3.11 -15.52 26.98
C TRP A 88 -2.00 -15.58 25.93
N LEU A 89 -2.09 -16.58 25.05
CA LEU A 89 -1.23 -16.66 23.88
C LEU A 89 -1.57 -15.50 22.93
N ASN A 90 -0.55 -14.73 22.54
CA ASN A 90 -0.70 -13.71 21.52
C ASN A 90 -0.01 -14.14 20.21
N VAL A 91 -0.66 -13.89 19.09
CA VAL A 91 -0.09 -14.09 17.75
C VAL A 91 -0.10 -12.75 17.03
N GLN A 92 1.03 -12.37 16.44
CA GLN A 92 1.14 -11.19 15.59
C GLN A 92 1.36 -11.64 14.15
N ILE A 93 0.62 -11.05 13.24
CA ILE A 93 0.68 -11.35 11.80
C ILE A 93 1.05 -10.07 11.09
N ASP A 94 2.16 -10.11 10.34
CA ASP A 94 2.55 -9.04 9.42
C ASP A 94 2.18 -9.45 8.00
N ILE A 95 1.33 -8.65 7.35
CA ILE A 95 0.81 -8.95 6.01
C ILE A 95 1.69 -8.21 5.00
N ASN A 96 2.50 -8.99 4.28
CA ASN A 96 3.33 -8.45 3.21
C ASN A 96 2.45 -7.88 2.08
N ASN A 97 2.77 -6.66 1.66
CA ASN A 97 2.13 -5.99 0.53
C ASN A 97 0.59 -5.86 0.66
N ALA A 98 0.11 -5.67 1.89
CA ALA A 98 -1.31 -5.60 2.23
C ALA A 98 -2.15 -4.72 1.29
N TYR A 99 -1.63 -3.57 0.89
CA TYR A 99 -2.35 -2.63 0.01
C TYR A 99 -2.68 -3.22 -1.36
N LEU A 100 -1.85 -4.12 -1.89
CA LEU A 100 -2.05 -4.69 -3.23
C LEU A 100 -3.28 -5.62 -3.31
N TYR A 101 -3.80 -6.07 -2.16
CA TYR A 101 -5.05 -6.83 -2.11
C TYR A 101 -6.29 -5.93 -2.19
N ALA A 102 -6.16 -4.64 -1.88
CA ALA A 102 -7.28 -3.71 -1.87
C ALA A 102 -7.53 -3.12 -3.25
N SER A 103 -8.77 -3.18 -3.73
CA SER A 103 -9.21 -2.44 -4.92
C SER A 103 -9.30 -0.95 -4.65
N LEU A 104 -9.20 -0.14 -5.70
CA LEU A 104 -9.48 1.29 -5.64
C LEU A 104 -10.93 1.55 -6.09
N ASP A 105 -11.63 2.42 -5.38
CA ASP A 105 -12.95 2.91 -5.78
C ASP A 105 -12.81 3.97 -6.89
N GLU A 106 -11.74 4.77 -6.83
CA GLU A 106 -11.45 5.84 -7.79
C GLU A 106 -10.58 5.38 -8.96
N VAL A 107 -10.73 6.05 -10.10
CA VAL A 107 -9.89 5.82 -11.27
C VAL A 107 -8.63 6.66 -11.18
N ILE A 108 -7.50 6.02 -10.88
CA ILE A 108 -6.20 6.69 -10.74
C ILE A 108 -5.26 6.29 -11.86
N TYR A 109 -4.63 7.29 -12.45
CA TYR A 109 -3.57 7.12 -13.44
C TYR A 109 -2.23 7.51 -12.86
N MET A 110 -1.20 6.75 -13.21
CA MET A 110 0.19 7.07 -12.91
C MET A 110 1.06 6.97 -14.17
N SER A 111 2.16 7.70 -14.18
CA SER A 111 3.21 7.55 -15.19
C SER A 111 3.70 6.09 -15.22
N GLN A 112 4.22 5.65 -16.37
CA GLN A 112 4.81 4.31 -16.45
C GLN A 112 5.93 4.14 -15.44
N LEU A 113 6.09 2.92 -14.95
CA LEU A 113 7.18 2.59 -14.04
C LEU A 113 8.44 2.37 -14.86
N GLU A 114 9.56 2.81 -14.31
CA GLU A 114 10.87 2.42 -14.79
C GLU A 114 11.01 0.89 -14.61
N GLY A 115 10.92 0.15 -15.73
CA GLY A 115 10.84 -1.32 -15.75
C GLY A 115 9.50 -1.93 -16.22
N PHE A 116 8.45 -1.12 -16.37
CA PHE A 116 7.17 -1.46 -17.05
C PHE A 116 7.11 -0.84 -18.46
N VAL A 117 8.28 -0.61 -19.07
CA VAL A 117 8.40 0.08 -20.36
C VAL A 117 7.66 -0.71 -21.42
N GLY A 118 6.45 -0.26 -21.75
CA GLY A 118 5.66 -0.72 -22.88
C GLY A 118 5.75 0.26 -24.03
N GLU A 119 4.64 0.47 -24.74
CA GLU A 119 4.50 1.60 -25.66
C GLU A 119 4.69 2.92 -24.90
N THR A 120 5.58 3.80 -25.39
CA THR A 120 5.99 5.05 -24.73
C THR A 120 4.84 6.01 -24.40
N ASP A 121 3.69 5.86 -25.07
CA ASP A 121 2.57 6.80 -24.98
C ASP A 121 1.42 6.30 -24.08
N LYS A 122 1.65 5.25 -23.27
CA LYS A 122 0.66 4.70 -22.34
C LYS A 122 0.87 5.19 -20.91
N VAL A 123 -0.17 5.12 -20.10
CA VAL A 123 -0.14 5.38 -18.66
C VAL A 123 -0.61 4.14 -17.91
N GLY A 124 -0.17 3.97 -16.67
CA GLY A 124 -0.65 2.91 -15.79
C GLY A 124 -1.93 3.33 -15.10
N ARG A 125 -3.06 2.69 -15.41
CA ARG A 125 -4.27 2.80 -14.60
C ARG A 125 -4.16 1.83 -13.42
N LEU A 126 -4.25 2.35 -12.21
CA LEU A 126 -4.20 1.55 -10.99
C LEU A 126 -5.54 0.84 -10.77
N LYS A 127 -5.47 -0.48 -10.54
CA LYS A 127 -6.59 -1.33 -10.12
C LYS A 127 -6.58 -1.61 -8.64
N ARG A 128 -5.39 -1.57 -8.03
CA ARG A 128 -5.14 -1.87 -6.62
C ARG A 128 -4.50 -0.69 -5.93
N ALA A 129 -4.75 -0.57 -4.63
CA ALA A 129 -4.11 0.42 -3.79
C ALA A 129 -2.61 0.15 -3.67
N ILE A 130 -1.81 1.22 -3.68
CA ILE A 130 -0.35 1.13 -3.53
C ILE A 130 0.17 2.21 -2.58
N TYR A 131 1.41 2.07 -2.14
CA TYR A 131 2.01 3.05 -1.23
C TYR A 131 2.00 4.45 -1.85
N GLY A 132 1.74 5.45 -1.01
CA GLY A 132 1.79 6.85 -1.38
C GLY A 132 0.45 7.46 -1.79
N LEU A 133 -0.59 6.66 -2.04
CA LEU A 133 -1.96 7.18 -2.20
C LEU A 133 -2.59 7.50 -0.84
N HIS A 134 -3.41 8.55 -0.79
CA HIS A 134 -4.11 8.94 0.44
C HIS A 134 -5.11 7.88 0.94
N GLN A 135 -5.84 7.25 0.03
CA GLN A 135 -6.88 6.27 0.38
C GLN A 135 -6.37 4.85 0.65
N SER A 136 -5.08 4.54 0.44
CA SER A 136 -4.59 3.15 0.49
C SER A 136 -4.85 2.45 1.82
N SER A 137 -4.65 3.16 2.92
CA SER A 137 -4.89 2.62 4.27
C SER A 137 -6.37 2.29 4.49
N ARG A 138 -7.28 3.16 4.05
CA ARG A 138 -8.73 2.94 4.13
C ARG A 138 -9.15 1.75 3.29
N GLN A 139 -8.68 1.67 2.04
CA GLN A 139 -9.02 0.57 1.14
C GLN A 139 -8.57 -0.78 1.70
N TRP A 140 -7.37 -0.83 2.28
CA TRP A 140 -6.91 -2.00 3.01
C TRP A 140 -7.78 -2.33 4.22
N PHE A 141 -8.12 -1.35 5.05
CA PHE A 141 -8.99 -1.58 6.21
C PHE A 141 -10.34 -2.19 5.82
N VAL A 142 -10.96 -1.71 4.74
CA VAL A 142 -12.22 -2.26 4.21
C VAL A 142 -12.05 -3.74 3.84
N VAL A 143 -11.02 -4.09 3.07
CA VAL A 143 -10.75 -5.48 2.68
C VAL A 143 -10.41 -6.37 3.87
N PHE A 144 -9.61 -5.87 4.81
CA PHE A 144 -9.25 -6.59 6.01
C PHE A 144 -10.49 -6.93 6.85
N ARG A 145 -11.40 -5.97 7.04
CA ARG A 145 -12.67 -6.18 7.78
C ARG A 145 -13.57 -7.20 7.10
N MET A 146 -13.62 -7.21 5.76
CA MET A 146 -14.43 -8.19 5.01
C MET A 146 -13.83 -9.60 5.07
N THR A 147 -12.50 -9.71 5.05
CA THR A 147 -11.79 -11.00 4.99
C THR A 147 -11.68 -11.65 6.37
N CYS A 148 -11.59 -10.85 7.43
CA CYS A 148 -11.59 -11.29 8.81
C CYS A 148 -12.79 -10.66 9.54
N PRO A 149 -14.01 -11.22 9.36
CA PRO A 149 -15.18 -10.71 10.06
C PRO A 149 -14.95 -10.89 11.56
N MET A 150 -14.81 -9.77 12.28
CA MET A 150 -14.85 -9.77 13.73
C MET A 150 -16.31 -10.01 14.14
N ASN A 151 -16.63 -11.26 14.44
CA ASN A 151 -17.89 -11.67 15.06
C ASN A 151 -17.97 -11.18 16.51
#